data_AF-A0A966A232-F1
#
_entry.id   AF-A0A966A232-F1
#
_cell.length_a   1.000
_cell.length_b   1.000
_cell.length_c   1.000
_cell.angle_alpha   90.00
_cell.angle_beta   90.00
_cell.angle_gamma   90.00
#
_symmetry.space_group_name_H-M   'P 1'
#
loop_
_entity.id
_entity.type
_entity.pdbx_description
1 polymer ?
#
loop_
_entity_poly.entity_id
_entity_poly.type
_entity_poly.pdbx_seq_one_letter_code
_entity_poly.pdbx_strand_id
1 'polypeptide(L)' 'MALAGEPAMLLLDEPMAGTGPESSREIATLLGTLNGQITVLLVEHDMDVVFSIADTIVVHRHSPAMTM' A
#
# COMPACT_ATOMS: atom_id res chain seq x y z
N MET A 1 -0.73 16.64 -2.63
CA MET A 1 -1.66 17.16 -1.59
C MET A 1 -1.62 16.35 -0.30
N ALA A 2 -1.60 15.01 -0.34
CA ALA A 2 -1.61 14.17 0.88
C ALA A 2 -0.46 14.48 1.87
N LEU A 3 0.76 14.72 1.40
CA LEU A 3 1.92 15.02 2.26
C LEU A 3 2.02 16.49 2.69
N ALA A 4 1.19 17.39 2.14
CA ALA A 4 1.35 18.83 2.35
C ALA A 4 1.01 19.28 3.79
N GLY A 5 0.23 18.49 4.51
CA GLY A 5 -0.20 18.78 5.87
C GLY A 5 0.63 18.12 6.97
N GLU A 6 1.84 17.65 6.66
CA GLU A 6 2.72 16.91 7.59
C GLU A 6 1.95 15.84 8.39
N PRO A 7 1.19 14.94 7.71
CA PRO A 7 0.36 13.98 8.43
C PRO A 7 1.20 13.01 9.25
N ALA A 8 0.63 12.52 10.35
CA ALA A 8 1.27 11.45 11.14
C ALA A 8 1.19 10.07 10.44
N MET A 9 0.23 9.90 9.52
CA MET A 9 0.03 8.65 8.79
C MET A 9 -0.54 8.91 7.39
N LEU A 10 -0.12 8.10 6.42
CA LEU A 10 -0.66 8.06 5.06
C LEU A 10 -1.45 6.76 4.86
N LEU A 11 -2.68 6.89 4.38
CA LEU A 11 -3.56 5.77 4.03
C LEU A 11 -3.73 5.73 2.51
N LEU A 12 -3.43 4.59 1.88
CA LEU A 12 -3.53 4.40 0.43
C LEU A 12 -4.36 3.16 0.12
N ASP A 13 -5.36 3.31 -0.75
CA ASP A 13 -6.22 2.23 -1.19
C ASP A 13 -5.90 1.92 -2.66
N GLU A 14 -5.29 0.76 -2.90
CA GLU A 14 -4.83 0.27 -4.20
C GLU A 14 -4.04 1.32 -5.04
N PRO A 15 -2.98 1.96 -4.49
CA PRO A 15 -2.22 3.00 -5.19
C PRO A 15 -1.58 2.54 -6.51
N MET A 16 -1.39 1.24 -6.71
CA MET A 16 -0.76 0.67 -7.91
C MET A 16 -1.80 0.14 -8.91
N ALA A 17 -3.10 0.26 -8.61
CA ALA A 17 -4.15 -0.23 -9.50
C ALA A 17 -4.11 0.50 -10.85
N GLY A 18 -4.07 -0.28 -11.93
CA GLY A 18 -4.04 0.25 -13.29
C GLY A 18 -2.71 0.87 -13.72
N THR A 19 -1.66 0.80 -12.89
CA THR A 19 -0.32 1.24 -13.28
C THR A 19 0.49 0.09 -13.88
N GLY A 20 1.36 0.39 -14.84
CA GLY A 20 2.28 -0.60 -15.40
C GLY A 20 3.37 -1.00 -14.41
N PRO A 21 4.07 -2.14 -14.62
CA PRO A 21 5.06 -2.66 -13.67
C PRO A 21 6.20 -1.69 -13.33
N GLU A 22 6.59 -0.83 -14.28
CA GLU A 22 7.61 0.21 -14.05
C GLU A 22 7.10 1.30 -13.11
N SER A 23 5.93 1.87 -13.41
CA SER A 23 5.31 2.88 -12.55
C SER A 23 4.99 2.34 -11.15
N SER A 24 4.55 1.08 -11.01
CA SER A 24 4.34 0.46 -9.70
C SER A 24 5.63 0.42 -8.88
N ARG A 25 6.78 0.13 -9.51
CA ARG A 25 8.10 0.16 -8.84
C ARG A 25 8.54 1.57 -8.46
N GLU A 26 8.25 2.57 -9.30
CA GLU A 26 8.54 3.96 -8.96
C GLU A 26 7.73 4.42 -7.74
N ILE A 27 6.44 4.10 -7.70
CA ILE A 27 5.59 4.41 -6.54
C ILE A 27 6.10 3.66 -5.30
N ALA A 28 6.39 2.37 -5.42
CA ALA A 28 6.96 1.58 -4.34
C ALA A 28 8.28 2.19 -3.80
N THR A 29 9.17 2.61 -4.69
CA THR A 29 10.43 3.28 -4.32
C THR A 29 10.16 4.59 -3.58
N LEU A 30 9.22 5.40 -4.07
CA LEU A 30 8.84 6.66 -3.43
C LEU A 30 8.24 6.43 -2.04
N LEU A 31 7.34 5.46 -1.89
CA LEU A 31 6.82 5.08 -0.58
C LEU A 31 7.92 4.56 0.35
N GLY A 32 8.90 3.84 -0.18
CA GLY A 32 10.09 3.41 0.55
C GLY A 32 10.89 4.58 1.11
N THR A 33 11.00 5.71 0.39
CA THR A 33 11.67 6.92 0.92
C THR A 33 10.92 7.59 2.07
N LEU A 34 9.61 7.37 2.18
CA LEU A 34 8.80 7.89 3.28
C LEU A 34 8.88 7.02 4.54
N ASN A 35 9.42 5.80 4.43
CA ASN A 35 9.58 4.92 5.57
C ASN A 35 10.49 5.57 6.64
N GLY A 36 10.10 5.45 7.90
CA GLY A 36 10.75 6.10 9.04
C GLY A 36 10.45 7.60 9.21
N GLN A 37 9.85 8.26 8.22
CA GLN A 37 9.40 9.67 8.34
C GLN A 37 7.91 9.75 8.70
N ILE A 38 7.10 8.85 8.13
CA ILE A 38 5.65 8.79 8.34
C ILE A 38 5.19 7.32 8.29
N THR A 39 4.18 6.96 9.08
CA THR A 39 3.57 5.63 8.96
C THR A 39 2.75 5.54 7.68
N VAL A 40 2.95 4.49 6.89
CA VAL A 40 2.18 4.21 5.68
C VAL A 40 1.36 2.94 5.89
N LEU A 41 0.04 3.04 5.73
CA LEU A 41 -0.85 1.89 5.61
C LEU A 41 -1.37 1.83 4.18
N LEU A 42 -1.13 0.73 3.50
CA LEU A 42 -1.57 0.51 2.13
C LEU A 42 -2.44 -0.75 2.04
N VAL A 43 -3.42 -0.71 1.16
CA VAL A 43 -4.20 -1.87 0.72
C VAL A 43 -3.79 -2.17 -0.71
N GLU A 44 -3.33 -3.40 -0.95
CA GLU A 44 -2.93 -3.86 -2.28
C GLU A 44 -3.29 -5.33 -2.46
N HIS A 45 -3.51 -5.71 -3.72
CA HIS A 45 -3.74 -7.10 -4.12
C HIS A 45 -2.51 -7.73 -4.81
N ASP A 46 -1.58 -6.91 -5.29
CA ASP A 46 -0.31 -7.37 -5.85
C ASP A 46 0.68 -7.70 -4.73
N MET A 47 0.86 -9.00 -4.47
CA MET A 47 1.73 -9.46 -3.40
C MET A 47 3.22 -9.24 -3.69
N ASP A 48 3.64 -9.20 -4.96
CA ASP A 48 5.04 -8.94 -5.30
C ASP A 48 5.42 -7.51 -4.90
N VAL A 49 4.50 -6.55 -5.11
CA VAL A 49 4.65 -5.18 -4.62
C VAL A 49 4.62 -5.14 -3.10
N VAL A 50 3.61 -5.75 -2.46
CA VAL A 50 3.49 -5.75 -0.99
C VAL A 50 4.76 -6.28 -0.33
N PHE A 51 5.29 -7.41 -0.79
CA PHE A 51 6.52 -7.99 -0.23
C PHE A 51 7.75 -7.11 -0.44
N SER A 52 7.76 -6.23 -1.45
CA SER A 52 8.90 -5.35 -1.72
C SER A 52 9.00 -4.14 -0.78
N ILE A 53 7.89 -3.73 -0.14
CA ILE A 53 7.83 -2.46 0.63
C ILE A 53 7.27 -2.59 2.05
N ALA A 54 6.53 -3.65 2.38
CA ALA A 54 5.82 -3.72 3.65
C ALA A 54 6.71 -4.21 4.81
N ASP A 55 6.78 -3.42 5.88
CA ASP A 55 7.38 -3.86 7.16
C ASP A 55 6.49 -4.86 7.90
N THR A 56 5.18 -4.76 7.72
CA THR A 56 4.17 -5.63 8.33
C THR A 56 3.06 -5.90 7.34
N ILE A 57 2.67 -7.17 7.21
CA ILE A 57 1.63 -7.60 6.29
C ILE A 57 0.46 -8.15 7.09
N VAL A 58 -0.72 -7.59 6.86
CA VAL A 58 -1.99 -8.10 7.39
C VAL A 58 -2.81 -8.63 6.22
N VAL A 59 -3.18 -9.90 6.28
CA VAL A 59 -4.02 -10.53 5.25
C VAL A 59 -5.47 -10.48 5.71
N HIS A 60 -6.30 -9.70 5.01
CA HIS A 60 -7.74 -9.72 5.22
C HIS A 60 -8.38 -10.89 4.45
N ARG A 61 -8.98 -11.84 5.19
CA ARG A 61 -9.74 -12.95 4.61
C ARG A 61 -11.22 -12.72 4.89
N HIS A 62 -12.00 -12.46 3.84
CA HIS A 62 -13.45 -12.52 3.94
C HIS A 62 -13.92 -13.96 3.73
N SER A 63 -14.51 -14.58 4.75
CA SER A 63 -15.22 -15.86 4.57
C SER A 63 -16.46 -15.61 3.71
N PRO A 64 -16.74 -16.43 2.70
CA PRO A 64 -17.96 -16.28 1.91
C PRO A 64 -19.16 -16.37 2.86
N ALA A 65 -20.07 -15.40 2.74
CA ALA A 65 -21.38 -15.50 3.39
C ALA A 65 -21.99 -16.83 2.97
N MET A 66 -22.13 -17.76 3.92
CA MET A 66 -22.79 -19.03 3.71
C MET A 66 -24.27 -18.73 3.49
N THR A 67 -24.67 -18.56 2.24
CA THR A 67 -26.08 -18.41 1.85
C THR A 67 -26.75 -19.76 2.07
N MET A 68 -27.67 -19.84 3.04
CA MET A 68 -28.64 -20.93 3.20
C MET A 68 -29.73 -20.84 2.14
#